data_AF-A0A255TZY7-F1
#
_entry.id   AF-A0A255TZY7-F1
#
_cell.length_a   1.000
_cell.length_b   1.000
_cell.length_c   1.000
_cell.angle_alpha   90.00
_cell.angle_beta   90.00
_cell.angle_gamma   90.00
#
_symmetry.space_group_name_H-M   'P 1'
#
loop_
_entity.id
_entity.type
_entity.pdbx_description
1 polymer ?
#
loop_
_entity_poly.entity_id
_entity_poly.type
_entity_poly.pdbx_seq_one_letter_code
_entity_poly.pdbx_strand_id
1 'polypeptide(L)' 'MTHYQSKYSYILELKYLSKSDYTEKKAQEQCDEAVEQINSYAVSQRVEALRQGTQLHKIIILFCGWDMVKMREV' A
#
# COMPACT_ATOMS: atom_id res chain seq x y z
N MET A 1 27.04 1.11 -15.64
CA MET A 1 25.66 0.75 -15.24
C MET A 1 24.79 1.97 -15.45
N THR A 2 23.95 1.96 -16.48
CA THR A 2 23.01 3.05 -16.78
C THR A 2 21.94 3.07 -15.69
N HIS A 3 22.00 4.03 -14.77
CA HIS A 3 20.91 4.28 -13.82
C HIS A 3 19.72 4.82 -14.61
N TYR A 4 18.68 4.02 -14.80
CA TYR A 4 17.40 4.53 -15.26
C TYR A 4 16.80 5.38 -14.15
N GLN A 5 16.75 6.69 -14.37
CA GLN A 5 16.12 7.62 -13.45
C GLN A 5 14.62 7.34 -13.44
N SER A 6 14.13 6.65 -12.39
CA SER A 6 12.70 6.39 -12.25
C SER A 6 11.99 7.71 -11.95
N LYS A 7 10.84 7.94 -12.58
CA LYS A 7 9.98 9.09 -12.26
C LYS A 7 9.08 8.83 -11.05
N TYR A 8 8.84 7.55 -10.76
CA TYR A 8 7.83 7.11 -9.82
C TYR A 8 8.42 6.12 -8.81
N SER A 9 7.99 6.26 -7.56
CA SER A 9 8.21 5.30 -6.48
C SER A 9 6.87 4.78 -6.00
N TYR A 10 6.83 3.54 -5.53
CA TYR A 10 5.59 2.91 -5.05
C TYR A 10 5.79 2.33 -3.67
N ILE A 11 4.84 2.56 -2.77
CA ILE A 11 4.66 1.75 -1.57
C ILE A 11 3.38 0.95 -1.78
N LEU A 12 3.48 -0.35 -1.58
CA LEU A 12 2.37 -1.29 -1.68
C LEU A 12 2.07 -1.84 -0.29
N GLU A 13 0.88 -1.57 0.22
CA GLU A 13 0.38 -2.19 1.45
C GLU A 13 -0.59 -3.31 1.05
N LEU A 14 -0.18 -4.55 1.34
CA LEU A 14 -0.96 -5.74 1.00
C LEU A 14 -1.62 -6.28 2.27
N LYS A 15 -2.95 -6.24 2.31
CA LYS A 15 -3.76 -6.87 3.35
C LYS A 15 -4.37 -8.17 2.82
N TYR A 16 -4.43 -9.16 3.69
CA TYR A 16 -5.02 -10.46 3.40
C TYR A 16 -6.09 -10.80 4.42
N LEU A 17 -7.25 -11.22 3.94
CA LEU A 17 -8.33 -11.78 4.74
C LEU A 17 -8.64 -13.19 4.25
N SER A 18 -8.89 -14.10 5.18
CA SER A 18 -9.43 -15.42 4.83
C SER A 18 -10.90 -15.26 4.39
N LYS A 19 -11.41 -16.17 3.54
CA LYS A 19 -12.83 -16.15 3.13
C LYS A 19 -13.77 -16.35 4.33
N SER A 20 -13.35 -17.10 5.34
CA SER A 20 -14.10 -17.31 6.59
C SER A 20 -14.15 -16.06 7.47
N ASP A 21 -13.14 -15.19 7.40
CA ASP A 21 -13.08 -13.95 8.18
C ASP A 21 -13.61 -12.72 7.44
N TYR A 22 -13.96 -12.88 6.17
CA TYR A 22 -14.40 -11.77 5.35
C TYR A 22 -15.77 -11.26 5.79
N THR A 23 -15.79 -10.01 6.23
CA THR A 23 -16.99 -9.20 6.40
C THR A 23 -16.68 -7.80 5.89
N GLU A 24 -17.68 -7.08 5.39
CA GLU A 24 -17.47 -5.70 4.92
C GLU A 24 -16.86 -4.81 6.01
N LYS A 25 -17.29 -5.01 7.26
CA LYS A 25 -16.75 -4.29 8.42
C LYS A 25 -15.26 -4.56 8.63
N LYS A 26 -14.84 -5.83 8.71
CA LYS A 26 -13.42 -6.20 8.87
C LYS A 26 -12.57 -5.73 7.67
N ALA A 27 -13.11 -5.82 6.46
CA ALA A 27 -12.44 -5.33 5.26
C ALA A 27 -12.23 -3.82 5.30
N GLN A 28 -13.21 -3.07 5.83
CA GLN A 28 -13.10 -1.62 5.99
C GLN A 28 -12.09 -1.26 7.10
N GLU A 29 -12.16 -1.92 8.27
CA GLU A 29 -11.19 -1.75 9.36
C GLU A 29 -9.75 -2.00 8.88
N GLN A 30 -9.51 -3.11 8.19
CA GLN A 30 -8.20 -3.42 7.61
C GLN A 30 -7.75 -2.38 6.58
N CYS A 31 -8.70 -1.79 5.84
CA CYS A 31 -8.40 -0.77 4.84
C CYS A 31 -8.03 0.57 5.48
N ASP A 32 -8.64 0.91 6.61
CA ASP A 32 -8.35 2.15 7.35
C ASP A 32 -7.03 2.03 8.12
N GLU A 33 -6.77 0.89 8.77
CA GLU A 33 -5.48 0.58 9.36
C GLU A 33 -4.35 0.61 8.32
N ALA A 34 -4.59 0.07 7.11
CA ALA A 34 -3.63 0.11 6.01
C ALA A 34 -3.32 1.55 5.55
N VAL A 35 -4.30 2.46 5.59
CA VAL A 35 -4.08 3.89 5.27
C VAL A 35 -3.18 4.53 6.31
N GLU A 36 -3.40 4.28 7.59
CA GLU A 36 -2.56 4.83 8.64
C GLU A 36 -1.13 4.30 8.54
N GLN A 37 -0.97 3.00 8.30
CA GLN A 37 0.35 2.36 8.14
C GLN A 37 1.11 2.90 6.93
N ILE A 38 0.47 2.96 5.76
CA ILE A 38 1.15 3.42 4.53
C ILE A 38 1.54 4.90 4.61
N ASN A 39 0.70 5.73 5.24
CA ASN A 39 1.00 7.15 5.44
C ASN A 39 2.13 7.36 6.47
N SER A 40 2.10 6.61 7.58
CA SER A 40 3.17 6.63 8.59
C SER A 40 4.51 6.17 8.01
N TYR A 41 4.50 5.12 7.19
CA TYR A 41 5.70 4.65 6.53
C TYR A 41 6.20 5.64 5.47
N ALA A 42 5.30 6.27 4.71
CA ALA A 42 5.64 7.22 3.67
C ALA A 42 6.42 8.45 4.18
N VAL A 43 6.18 8.88 5.43
CA VAL A 43 6.89 10.01 6.06
C VAL A 43 8.18 9.60 6.78
N SER A 44 8.53 8.32 6.76
CA SER A 44 9.75 7.83 7.42
C SER A 44 11.01 8.31 6.68
N GLN A 45 12.08 8.57 7.45
CA GLN A 45 13.37 9.01 6.89
C GLN A 45 13.93 8.06 5.82
N ARG A 46 13.60 6.76 5.91
CA ARG A 46 14.00 5.75 4.93
C ARG A 46 13.31 5.97 3.58
N VAL A 47 12.03 6.31 3.57
CA VAL A 47 11.28 6.55 2.32
C VAL A 47 11.70 7.86 1.69
N GLU A 48 11.94 8.90 2.48
CA GLU A 48 12.46 10.18 1.98
C GLU A 48 13.82 10.01 1.28
N ALA A 49 14.72 9.22 1.86
CA ALA A 49 16.01 8.89 1.25
C ALA A 49 15.91 8.06 -0.03
N LEU A 50 14.81 7.30 -0.21
CA LEU A 50 14.54 6.50 -1.41
C LEU A 50 13.79 7.28 -2.48
N ARG A 51 12.96 8.28 -2.09
CA ARG A 51 12.18 9.08 -3.03
C ARG A 51 13.08 9.85 -3.98
N GLN A 52 14.21 10.42 -3.55
CA GLN A 52 15.21 11.16 -4.36
C GLN A 52 14.63 11.92 -5.58
N GLY A 53 13.53 12.66 -5.40
CA GLY A 53 12.89 13.46 -6.46
C GLY A 53 11.82 12.74 -7.32
N THR A 54 11.50 11.49 -7.03
CA THR A 54 10.40 10.74 -7.64
C THR A 54 9.05 11.04 -6.98
N GLN A 55 7.96 10.90 -7.74
CA GLN A 55 6.61 10.94 -7.20
C GLN A 55 6.28 9.61 -6.54
N LEU A 56 5.95 9.65 -5.24
CA LEU A 56 5.55 8.47 -4.48
C LEU A 56 4.05 8.20 -4.61
N HIS A 57 3.72 7.01 -5.09
CA HIS A 57 2.38 6.45 -5.14
C HIS A 57 2.21 5.45 -3.99
N LYS A 58 1.06 5.49 -3.33
CA LYS A 58 0.73 4.64 -2.19
C LYS A 58 -0.49 3.81 -2.55
N ILE A 59 -0.31 2.51 -2.73
CA ILE A 59 -1.38 1.62 -3.18
C ILE A 59 -1.68 0.63 -2.06
N ILE A 60 -2.96 0.51 -1.73
CA ILE A 60 -3.47 -0.49 -0.80
C ILE A 60 -4.22 -1.54 -1.60
N ILE A 61 -3.88 -2.80 -1.37
CA ILE A 61 -4.57 -3.94 -1.99
C ILE A 61 -5.05 -4.87 -0.89
N LEU A 62 -6.32 -5.22 -0.92
CA LEU A 62 -6.94 -6.21 -0.05
C LEU A 62 -7.29 -7.44 -0.86
N PHE A 63 -6.72 -8.57 -0.45
CA PHE A 63 -7.06 -9.89 -0.97
C PHE A 63 -7.95 -10.64 0.00
N CYS A 64 -8.94 -11.36 -0.54
CA CYS A 64 -9.74 -12.34 0.17
C CYS A 64 -9.53 -13.72 -0.45
N GLY A 65 -8.72 -14.56 0.18
CA GLY A 65 -8.22 -15.78 -0.47
C GLY A 65 -7.47 -15.45 -1.76
N TRP A 66 -8.03 -15.84 -2.91
CA TRP A 66 -7.45 -15.59 -4.24
C TRP A 66 -8.06 -14.35 -4.94
N ASP A 67 -9.09 -13.76 -4.35
CA ASP A 67 -9.86 -12.69 -4.96
C ASP A 67 -9.31 -11.33 -4.51
N MET A 68 -8.97 -10.45 -5.45
CA MET A 68 -8.63 -9.06 -5.14
C MET A 68 -9.93 -8.28 -4.91
N VAL A 69 -10.28 -8.08 -3.63
CA VAL A 69 -11.57 -7.47 -3.26
C VAL A 69 -11.52 -5.95 -3.23
N LYS A 70 -10.34 -5.36 -3.03
CA LYS A 70 -10.17 -3.90 -3.02
C LYS A 70 -8.78 -3.54 -3.50
N MET A 71 -8.68 -2.55 -4.38
CA MET A 71 -7.42 -1.92 -4.75
C MET A 71 -7.70 -0.42 -4.81
N ARG A 72 -6.92 0.38 -4.07
CA ARG A 72 -7.01 1.83 -4.13
C ARG A 72 -5.66 2.49 -3.98
N GLU A 73 -5.53 3.64 -4.62
CA GLU A 73 -4.44 4.58 -4.37
C GLU A 73 -4.89 5.63 -3.33
N VAL A 74 -3.96 6.07 -2.48
CA VAL A 74 -4.20 6.98 -1.34
C VAL A 74 -3.29 8.19 -1.40
#